data_AF-A0A956IHK3-F1
#
_entry.id   AF-A0A956IHK3-F1
#
_cell.length_a   1.000
_cell.length_b   1.000
_cell.length_c   1.000
_cell.angle_alpha   90.00
_cell.angle_beta   90.00
_cell.angle_gamma   90.00
#
_symmetry.space_group_name_H-M   'P 1'
#
loop_
_entity.id
_entity.type
_entity.pdbx_description
1 polymer ?
#
loop_
_entity_poly.entity_id
_entity_poly.type
_entity_poly.pdbx_seq_one_letter_code
_entity_poly.pdbx_strand_id
1 'polypeptide(L)' 'NFEWAFGYAMRFGIVYVDFETQERFPKDSARWLRDSIAAGELQPPGAAGEVRQM' A
#
# COMPACT_ATOMS: atom_id res chain seq x y z
N ASN A 1 -4.34 -8.98 3.55
CA ASN A 1 -4.86 -10.30 3.13
C ASN A 1 -4.66 -11.24 4.31
N PHE A 2 -5.18 -12.45 4.25
CA PHE A 2 -4.90 -13.46 5.27
C PHE A 2 -3.50 -14.03 5.02
N GLU A 3 -2.61 -13.93 6.00
CA GLU A 3 -1.22 -14.37 5.95
C GLU A 3 -1.01 -15.56 6.91
N TRP A 4 -1.70 -16.67 6.61
CA TRP A 4 -1.48 -17.99 7.21
C TRP A 4 -1.37 -17.97 8.75
N ALA A 5 -0.24 -18.45 9.29
CA ALA A 5 0.02 -18.51 10.72
C ALA A 5 -0.01 -17.14 11.41
N PHE A 6 0.15 -16.05 10.67
CA PHE A 6 0.10 -14.67 11.18
C PHE A 6 -1.29 -14.05 11.09
N GLY A 7 -2.27 -14.76 10.52
CA GLY A 7 -3.62 -14.25 10.31
C GLY A 7 -3.60 -12.90 9.58
N TYR A 8 -4.21 -11.88 10.16
CA TYR A 8 -4.28 -10.53 9.56
C TYR A 8 -3.26 -9.52 10.11
N ALA A 9 -2.30 -9.99 10.93
CA ALA A 9 -1.29 -9.11 11.55
C ALA A 9 -0.31 -8.54 10.51
N MET A 10 0.03 -9.33 9.49
CA MET A 10 0.93 -8.90 8.41
C MET A 10 0.14 -8.26 7.25
N ARG A 11 0.62 -7.12 6.74
CA ARG A 11 -0.11 -6.30 5.76
C ARG A 11 0.74 -5.96 4.52
N PHE A 12 0.87 -6.93 3.61
CA PHE A 12 1.69 -6.81 2.40
C PHE A 12 1.07 -5.98 1.25
N GLY A 13 -0.26 -5.87 1.18
CA GLY A 13 -0.93 -5.21 0.05
C GLY A 13 -0.57 -3.71 -0.07
N ILE A 14 -0.53 -3.21 -1.31
CA ILE A 14 -0.42 -1.77 -1.62
C ILE A 14 -1.73 -1.00 -1.37
N VAL A 15 -2.81 -1.72 -1.08
CA VAL A 15 -4.10 -1.18 -0.64
C VAL A 15 -4.35 -1.69 0.78
N TYR A 16 -4.61 -0.78 1.72
CA TYR A 16 -5.12 -1.14 3.03
C TYR A 16 -6.60 -1.53 2.92
N VAL A 17 -7.00 -2.55 3.67
CA VAL A 17 -8.40 -2.99 3.77
C VAL A 17 -8.77 -2.95 5.24
N ASP A 18 -9.82 -2.20 5.57
CA ASP A 18 -10.49 -2.33 6.86
C ASP A 18 -11.30 -3.64 6.83
N PHE A 19 -11.00 -4.57 7.72
CA PHE A 19 -11.64 -5.89 7.73
C PHE A 19 -13.05 -5.85 8.32
N GLU A 20 -13.40 -4.85 9.12
CA GLU A 20 -14.74 -4.71 9.68
C GLU A 20 -15.70 -4.14 8.62
N THR A 21 -15.29 -3.06 7.96
CA THR A 21 -16.15 -2.32 7.02
C THR A 21 -15.97 -2.74 5.56
N GLN A 22 -14.87 -3.47 5.26
CA GLN A 22 -14.43 -3.76 3.90
C GLN A 22 -14.05 -2.53 3.08
N GLU A 23 -13.86 -1.36 3.69
CA GLU A 23 -13.35 -0.19 2.97
C GLU A 23 -11.91 -0.40 2.50
N ARG A 24 -11.55 0.24 1.37
CA ARG A 24 -10.23 0.10 0.75
C ARG A 24 -9.57 1.45 0.59
N PHE A 25 -8.33 1.54 1.07
CA PHE A 25 -7.53 2.77 1.08
C PHE A 25 -6.21 2.53 0.36
N PRO A 26 -6.02 3.06 -0.86
CA PRO A 26 -4.75 2.97 -1.57
C PRO A 26 -3.63 3.65 -0.77
N LYS A 27 -2.53 2.92 -0.53
CA LYS A 27 -1.32 3.45 0.13
C LYS A 27 -0.48 4.25 -0.87
N ASP A 28 0.55 4.94 -0.39
CA ASP A 28 1.50 5.64 -1.26
C ASP A 28 2.20 4.71 -2.25
N SER A 29 2.47 3.46 -1.85
CA SER A 29 3.01 2.44 -2.75
C SER A 29 2.09 2.11 -3.92
N ALA A 30 0.76 2.21 -3.75
CA ALA A 30 -0.18 2.05 -4.88
C ALA A 30 -0.11 3.23 -5.85
N ARG A 31 0.06 4.46 -5.34
CA ARG A 31 0.22 5.66 -6.18
C ARG A 31 1.54 5.62 -6.94
N TRP A 32 2.63 5.31 -6.25
CA TRP A 32 3.95 5.14 -6.86
C TRP A 32 3.95 4.06 -7.95
N LEU A 33 3.30 2.91 -7.69
CA LEU A 33 3.20 1.84 -8.69
C LEU A 33 2.36 2.27 -9.89
N ARG A 34 1.22 2.94 -9.68
CA ARG A 34 0.39 3.51 -10.75
C ARG A 34 1.20 4.44 -11.64
N ASP A 35 1.94 5.38 -11.03
CA ASP A 35 2.69 6.39 -11.77
C ASP A 35 3.87 5.77 -12.52
N SER A 36 4.53 4.77 -11.93
CA SER A 36 5.60 4.01 -12.59
C SER A 36 5.10 3.24 -13.81
N ILE A 37 3.96 2.56 -13.67
CA ILE A 37 3.34 1.85 -14.80
C ILE A 37 2.91 2.83 -15.89
N ALA A 38 2.30 3.96 -15.53
CA ALA A 38 1.86 4.97 -16.48
C ALA A 38 3.02 5.60 -17.26
N ALA A 39 4.17 5.79 -16.62
CA ALA A 39 5.38 6.30 -17.25
C ALA A 39 6.14 5.24 -18.06
N GLY A 40 5.91 3.94 -17.80
CA GLY A 40 6.70 2.85 -18.38
C GLY A 40 8.10 2.73 -17.78
N GLU A 41 8.35 3.37 -16.64
CA GLU A 41 9.63 3.38 -15.92
C GLU A 41 9.41 3.50 -14.41
N LEU A 42 10.39 3.10 -13.61
CA LEU A 42 10.31 3.26 -12.16
C LEU A 42 10.39 4.74 -11.81
N GLN A 43 9.33 5.26 -11.17
CA GLN A 43 9.42 6.58 -10.57
C GLN A 43 10.49 6.57 -9.49
N PRO A 44 11.30 7.63 -9.35
CA PRO A 44 12.24 7.72 -8.27
C PRO A 44 11.48 7.53 -6.95
N PRO A 45 12.02 6.77 -5.98
CA PRO A 45 11.38 6.63 -4.69
C PRO A 45 11.17 8.05 -4.14
N GLY A 46 9.92 8.40 -3.88
CA GLY A 46 9.59 9.70 -3.30
C GLY A 46 10.40 9.86 -2.02
N ALA A 47 11.11 11.00 -1.86
CA ALA A 47 11.83 11.34 -0.64
C ALA A 47 10.91 11.02 0.53
N ALA A 48 11.29 10.03 1.35
CA ALA A 48 10.43 9.35 2.31
C ALA A 48 9.39 10.31 2.89
N GLY A 49 8.18 10.28 2.32
CA GLY A 49 7.08 11.12 2.77
C GLY A 49 6.88 10.80 4.23
N GLU A 50 6.88 11.84 5.07
CA GLU A 50 6.66 11.73 6.51
C GLU A 50 5.64 10.63 6.77
N VAL A 51 6.07 9.63 7.55
CA VAL A 51 5.17 8.61 8.06
C VAL A 51 4.09 9.37 8.81
N ARG A 52 2.92 9.57 8.19
CA ARG A 52 1.72 10.00 8.91
C ARG A 52 1.36 8.82 9.79
N GLN A 53 1.96 8.80 10.98
CA GLN A 53 1.53 7.97 12.09
C GLN A 53 0.06 8.33 12.32
N MET A 54 -0.80 7.31 12.27
CA MET A 54 -2.07 7.36 12.97
C MET A 54 -1.81 7.18 14.46
#